data_AF-A0AA36JQX7-F1
#
_entry.id   AF-A0AA36JQX7-F1
#
_cell.length_a   1.000
_cell.length_b   1.000
_cell.length_c   1.000
_cell.angle_alpha   90.00
_cell.angle_beta   90.00
_cell.angle_gamma   90.00
#
_symmetry.space_group_name_H-M   'P 1'
#
loop_
_entity.id
_entity.type
_entity.pdbx_description
1 polymer ?
#
loop_
_entity_poly.entity_id
_entity_poly.type
_entity_poly.pdbx_seq_one_letter_code
_entity_poly.pdbx_strand_id
1 'polypeptide(L)'
;MWARVGFNFLFCADYLIMSKDVGVETCSGVYWVALLGLYPAIALSLAYAMKLLRELEDWHAARNDPPVEGDPAISRRALAWVPLLAITVGLLAGLLGLGGGEFMVPLLLEFGTHARVAAATSGFLIFFSTSSNVVHYLVAGTIEPFLGYGASCFLFAMAGSLCGLLAGNTRYVRNHSYLIIFLVALALLASALLLVVRGFSEIDWTWGGFCP
;
A
#
# COMPACT_ATOMS: atom_id res chain seq x y z
N MET A 1 6.71 -4.97 -16.52
CA MET A 1 6.22 -6.08 -15.66
C MET A 1 7.36 -6.67 -14.80
N TRP A 2 8.49 -7.07 -15.40
CA TRP A 2 9.65 -7.65 -14.70
C TRP A 2 10.29 -6.79 -13.60
N ALA A 3 10.39 -5.46 -13.76
CA ALA A 3 10.92 -4.58 -12.71
C ALA A 3 10.06 -4.55 -11.42
N ARG A 4 8.74 -4.80 -11.54
CA ARG A 4 7.80 -4.80 -10.40
C ARG A 4 7.76 -6.14 -9.66
N VAL A 5 8.03 -7.23 -10.39
CA VAL A 5 8.23 -8.58 -9.82
C VAL A 5 9.56 -8.64 -9.06
N GLY A 6 10.62 -8.05 -9.63
CA GLY A 6 11.92 -7.92 -8.97
C GLY A 6 11.86 -7.15 -7.65
N PHE A 7 11.11 -6.04 -7.60
CA PHE A 7 10.91 -5.26 -6.36
C PHE A 7 10.25 -6.08 -5.24
N ASN A 8 9.18 -6.82 -5.54
CA ASN A 8 8.53 -7.69 -4.55
C ASN A 8 9.46 -8.83 -4.07
N PHE A 9 10.28 -9.38 -4.98
CA PHE A 9 11.22 -10.43 -4.63
C PHE A 9 12.36 -9.90 -3.74
N LEU A 10 12.84 -8.70 -4.02
CA LEU A 10 13.85 -8.00 -3.22
C LEU A 10 13.30 -7.66 -1.82
N PHE A 11 12.05 -7.21 -1.76
CA PHE A 11 11.30 -7.02 -0.52
C PHE A 11 11.28 -8.34 0.26
N CYS A 12 10.71 -9.40 -0.30
CA CYS A 12 10.65 -10.71 0.36
C CYS A 12 12.02 -11.25 0.82
N ALA A 13 13.08 -11.03 0.04
CA ALA A 13 14.43 -11.44 0.40
C ALA A 13 15.01 -10.64 1.58
N ASP A 14 14.80 -9.32 1.60
CA ASP A 14 15.20 -8.45 2.71
C ASP A 14 14.48 -8.84 4.01
N TYR A 15 13.17 -9.14 3.91
CA TYR A 15 12.37 -9.62 5.04
C TYR A 15 12.78 -11.01 5.54
N LEU A 16 13.16 -11.93 4.64
CA LEU A 16 13.69 -13.24 5.04
C LEU A 16 14.96 -13.08 5.87
N ILE A 17 15.86 -12.18 5.46
CA ILE A 17 17.10 -11.89 6.20
C ILE A 17 16.81 -11.31 7.58
N MET A 18 15.72 -10.54 7.72
CA MET A 18 15.33 -9.91 8.98
C MET A 18 14.39 -10.77 9.85
N SER A 19 14.04 -11.98 9.40
CA SER A 19 13.18 -12.91 10.14
C SER A 19 13.92 -13.50 11.36
N LYS A 20 13.17 -13.75 12.44
CA LYS A 20 13.72 -14.31 13.69
C LYS A 20 14.46 -15.64 13.49
N ASP A 21 14.08 -16.41 12.47
CA ASP A 21 14.66 -17.73 12.17
C ASP A 21 16.07 -17.66 11.59
N VAL A 22 16.50 -16.51 11.05
CA VAL A 22 17.86 -16.31 10.49
C VAL A 22 18.87 -15.90 11.58
N GLY A 23 18.42 -15.64 12.81
CA GLY A 23 19.30 -15.39 13.95
C GLY A 23 20.17 -14.13 13.82
N VAL A 24 19.75 -13.15 13.01
CA VAL A 24 20.45 -11.86 12.91
C VAL A 24 20.23 -11.09 14.21
N GLU A 25 21.31 -10.80 14.93
CA GLU A 25 21.26 -9.98 16.13
C GLU A 25 20.66 -8.60 15.80
N THR A 26 19.69 -8.18 16.60
CA THR A 26 19.13 -6.82 16.54
C THR A 26 20.26 -5.81 16.67
N CYS A 27 20.33 -4.85 15.75
CA CYS A 27 21.41 -3.84 15.65
C CYS A 27 22.77 -4.29 15.10
N SER A 28 22.86 -5.52 14.56
CA SER A 28 24.03 -5.93 13.77
C SER A 28 24.19 -5.08 12.49
N GLY A 29 25.41 -4.97 11.97
CA GLY A 29 25.65 -4.31 10.68
C GLY A 29 24.84 -4.92 9.53
N VAL A 30 24.52 -6.22 9.60
CA VAL A 30 23.68 -6.92 8.62
C VAL A 30 22.22 -6.45 8.69
N TYR A 31 21.70 -6.20 9.90
CA TYR A 31 20.35 -5.67 10.12
C TYR A 31 20.20 -4.27 9.50
N TRP A 32 21.17 -3.38 9.74
CA TRP A 32 21.15 -2.05 9.16
C TRP A 32 21.35 -2.06 7.65
N VAL A 33 22.15 -2.98 7.10
CA VAL A 33 22.33 -3.09 5.64
C VAL A 33 21.07 -3.62 4.96
N ALA A 34 20.36 -4.59 5.55
CA ALA A 34 19.05 -5.03 5.05
C ALA A 34 18.04 -3.86 5.09
N LEU A 35 17.84 -3.29 6.28
CA LEU A 35 16.90 -2.18 6.48
C LEU A 35 17.21 -0.96 5.61
N LEU A 36 18.48 -0.55 5.52
CA LEU A 36 18.89 0.62 4.73
C LEU A 36 19.01 0.31 3.24
N GLY A 37 19.28 -0.95 2.86
CA GLY A 37 19.42 -1.41 1.48
C GLY A 37 18.13 -1.34 0.68
N LEU A 38 16.98 -1.31 1.37
CA LEU A 38 15.67 -1.16 0.76
C LEU A 38 15.40 0.26 0.24
N TYR A 39 15.84 1.30 0.95
CA TYR A 39 15.62 2.70 0.57
C TYR A 39 16.22 3.08 -0.79
N PRO A 40 17.47 2.74 -1.16
CA PRO A 40 18.00 3.04 -2.48
C PRO A 40 17.28 2.26 -3.58
N ALA A 41 16.81 1.03 -3.33
CA ALA A 41 16.01 0.27 -4.28
C ALA A 41 14.65 0.96 -4.54
N ILE A 42 13.98 1.44 -3.49
CA ILE A 42 12.76 2.25 -3.60
C ILE A 42 13.04 3.53 -4.38
N ALA A 43 14.10 4.27 -4.05
CA ALA A 43 14.46 5.51 -4.72
C ALA A 43 14.78 5.30 -6.21
N LEU A 44 15.51 4.25 -6.57
CA LEU A 44 15.80 3.87 -7.95
C LEU A 44 14.54 3.47 -8.71
N SER A 45 13.64 2.70 -8.08
CA SER A 45 12.37 2.31 -8.70
C SER A 45 11.48 3.51 -9.00
N LEU A 46 11.43 4.48 -8.08
CA LEU A 46 10.71 5.73 -8.25
C LEU A 46 11.35 6.58 -9.36
N ALA A 47 12.67 6.72 -9.36
CA ALA A 47 13.40 7.45 -10.40
C ALA A 47 13.19 6.84 -11.79
N TYR A 48 13.20 5.51 -11.90
CA TYR A 48 12.91 4.80 -13.13
C TYR A 48 11.46 5.01 -13.58
N ALA A 49 10.50 4.93 -12.66
CA ALA A 49 9.09 5.21 -12.96
C ALA A 49 8.87 6.66 -13.45
N MET A 50 9.50 7.64 -12.81
CA MET A 50 9.45 9.04 -13.25
C MET A 50 10.08 9.25 -14.63
N LYS A 51 11.21 8.58 -14.91
CA LYS A 51 11.85 8.64 -16.23
C LYS A 51 10.95 8.03 -17.30
N LEU A 52 10.38 6.85 -17.03
CA LEU A 52 9.48 6.15 -17.94
C LEU A 52 8.22 6.98 -18.24
N LEU A 53 7.63 7.62 -17.23
CA LEU A 53 6.46 8.47 -17.40
C LEU A 53 6.74 9.68 -18.31
N ARG A 54 7.89 10.34 -18.13
CA ARG A 54 8.31 11.45 -19.01
C ARG A 54 8.57 10.98 -20.44
N GLU A 55 9.27 9.85 -20.59
CA GLU A 55 9.55 9.28 -21.90
C GLU A 55 8.25 8.89 -22.63
N LEU A 56 7.24 8.43 -21.90
CA LEU A 56 5.92 8.13 -22.45
C LEU A 56 5.18 9.40 -22.91
N GLU A 57 5.25 10.48 -22.13
CA GLU A 57 4.67 11.78 -22.46
C GLU A 57 5.32 12.38 -23.71
N ASP A 58 6.65 12.34 -23.79
CA ASP A 58 7.41 12.77 -24.98
C ASP A 58 7.03 11.92 -26.21
N TRP A 59 6.82 10.61 -26.03
CA TRP A 59 6.36 9.70 -27.09
C TRP A 59 4.97 10.06 -27.62
N HIS A 60 4.02 10.36 -26.74
CA HIS A 60 2.66 10.76 -27.12
C HIS A 60 2.66 12.15 -27.78
N ALA A 61 3.48 13.07 -27.28
CA ALA A 61 3.67 14.39 -27.88
C ALA A 61 4.24 14.29 -29.31
N ALA A 62 5.18 13.37 -29.55
CA ALA A 62 5.74 13.14 -30.89
C ALA A 62 4.71 12.57 -31.89
N ARG A 63 3.69 11.85 -31.41
CA ARG A 63 2.61 11.28 -32.24
C ARG A 63 1.40 12.20 -32.41
N ASN A 64 1.34 13.33 -31.70
CA ASN A 64 0.15 14.19 -31.61
C ASN A 64 -1.10 13.39 -31.17
N ASP A 65 -0.92 12.44 -30.26
CA ASP A 65 -2.04 11.68 -29.72
C ASP A 65 -2.93 12.62 -28.86
N PRO A 66 -4.26 12.65 -29.05
CA PRO A 66 -5.12 13.49 -28.23
C PRO A 66 -5.08 13.03 -26.77
N PRO A 67 -5.11 13.96 -25.80
CA PRO A 67 -5.10 13.60 -24.38
C PRO A 67 -6.32 12.72 -24.06
N VAL A 68 -6.06 11.54 -23.50
CA VAL A 68 -7.12 10.60 -23.10
C VAL A 68 -7.80 11.14 -21.84
N GLU A 69 -9.13 11.07 -21.81
CA GLU A 69 -9.92 11.56 -20.69
C GLU A 69 -9.60 10.78 -19.41
N GLY A 70 -9.06 11.47 -18.41
CA GLY A 70 -8.65 10.88 -17.12
C GLY A 70 -7.20 10.42 -17.04
N ASP A 71 -6.33 10.88 -17.95
CA ASP A 71 -4.88 10.84 -17.76
C ASP A 71 -4.41 11.99 -16.84
N PRO A 72 -3.54 11.70 -15.85
CA PRO A 72 -3.05 12.72 -14.93
C PRO A 72 -2.06 13.65 -15.64
N ALA A 73 -2.21 14.96 -15.45
CA ALA A 73 -1.27 15.93 -16.00
C ALA A 73 0.10 15.79 -15.32
N ILE A 74 1.11 15.35 -16.06
CA ILE A 74 2.48 15.13 -15.56
C ILE A 74 3.20 16.47 -15.44
N SER A 75 2.79 17.28 -14.47
CA SER A 75 3.46 18.54 -14.15
C SER A 75 4.76 18.29 -13.38
N ARG A 76 5.79 19.09 -13.65
CA ARG A 76 7.07 19.09 -12.90
C ARG A 76 6.87 19.28 -11.38
N ARG A 77 5.82 20.01 -11.00
CA ARG A 77 5.41 20.19 -9.59
C ARG A 77 4.72 18.95 -9.04
N ALA A 78 3.78 18.37 -9.77
CA ALA A 78 3.11 17.13 -9.38
C ALA A 78 4.13 16.01 -9.17
N LEU A 79 5.09 15.87 -10.08
CA LEU A 79 6.14 14.86 -9.98
C LEU A 79 7.02 14.99 -8.73
N ALA A 80 7.17 16.20 -8.17
CA ALA A 80 7.90 16.43 -6.93
C ALA A 80 7.03 16.22 -5.67
N TRP A 81 5.76 16.61 -5.72
CA TRP A 81 4.85 16.53 -4.57
C TRP A 81 4.22 15.14 -4.38
N VAL A 82 3.89 14.42 -5.46
CA VAL A 82 3.26 13.09 -5.42
C VAL A 82 4.09 12.10 -4.57
N PRO A 83 5.42 11.97 -4.75
CA PRO A 83 6.19 11.01 -3.97
C PRO A 83 6.29 11.39 -2.50
N LEU A 84 6.38 12.69 -2.19
CA LEU A 84 6.41 13.16 -0.80
C LEU A 84 5.11 12.82 -0.07
N LEU A 85 3.97 13.09 -0.71
CA LEU A 85 2.65 12.69 -0.19
C LEU A 85 2.56 11.17 -0.05
N ALA A 86 2.98 10.40 -1.05
CA ALA A 86 2.97 8.95 -1.00
C ALA A 86 3.82 8.38 0.15
N ILE A 87 4.98 8.98 0.45
CA ILE A 87 5.81 8.57 1.60
C ILE A 87 5.08 8.85 2.92
N THR A 88 4.50 10.04 3.09
CA THR A 88 3.77 10.38 4.33
C THR A 88 2.56 9.47 4.55
N VAL A 89 1.80 9.22 3.49
CA VAL A 89 0.66 8.30 3.49
C VAL A 89 1.10 6.87 3.76
N GLY A 90 2.21 6.42 3.15
CA GLY A 90 2.77 5.09 3.39
C GLY A 90 3.24 4.90 4.82
N LEU A 91 3.85 5.91 5.43
CA LEU A 91 4.25 5.89 6.83
C LEU A 91 3.03 5.77 7.76
N LEU A 92 2.00 6.59 7.52
CA LEU A 92 0.74 6.52 8.27
C LEU A 92 0.04 5.17 8.08
N ALA A 93 0.00 4.65 6.86
CA ALA A 93 -0.61 3.36 6.56
C ALA A 93 0.15 2.19 7.19
N GLY A 94 1.49 2.28 7.27
CA GLY A 94 2.34 1.32 7.95
C GLY A 94 2.13 1.34 9.46
N LEU A 95 2.04 2.53 10.07
CA LEU A 95 1.72 2.69 11.49
C LEU A 95 0.32 2.17 11.84
N LEU A 96 -0.65 2.35 10.94
CA LEU A 96 -2.03 1.88 11.12
C LEU A 96 -2.21 0.38 10.77
N GLY A 97 -1.24 -0.25 10.11
CA GLY A 97 -1.32 -1.65 9.69
C GLY A 97 -2.37 -1.96 8.61
N LEU A 98 -2.82 -0.95 7.85
CA LEU A 98 -3.96 -1.07 6.92
C LEU A 98 -3.60 -1.49 5.48
N GLY A 99 -2.31 -1.71 5.17
CA GLY A 99 -1.89 -2.21 3.85
C GLY A 99 -1.89 -1.19 2.70
N GLY A 100 -1.94 0.11 2.97
CA GLY A 100 -1.58 1.21 2.05
C GLY A 100 -2.50 1.51 0.87
N GLY A 101 -3.26 0.52 0.36
CA GLY A 101 -4.06 0.66 -0.86
C GLY A 101 -5.30 1.55 -0.72
N GLU A 102 -5.87 1.65 0.48
CA GLU A 102 -7.04 2.49 0.77
C GLU A 102 -6.75 3.98 0.52
N PHE A 103 -5.52 4.43 0.79
CA PHE A 103 -5.12 5.81 0.54
C PHE A 103 -4.70 6.07 -0.91
N MET A 104 -4.43 5.01 -1.68
CA MET A 104 -4.01 5.13 -3.08
C MET A 104 -5.15 5.63 -3.97
N VAL A 105 -6.40 5.22 -3.68
CA VAL A 105 -7.59 5.61 -4.45
C VAL A 105 -7.85 7.13 -4.39
N PRO A 106 -8.01 7.77 -3.22
CA PRO A 106 -8.25 9.21 -3.15
C PRO A 106 -7.08 10.01 -3.72
N LEU A 107 -5.84 9.54 -3.49
CA LEU A 107 -4.64 10.20 -4.02
C LEU A 107 -4.62 10.20 -5.56
N LEU A 108 -4.94 9.06 -6.19
CA LEU A 108 -5.06 8.98 -7.66
C LEU A 108 -6.21 9.86 -8.18
N LEU A 109 -7.33 9.95 -7.46
CA LEU A 109 -8.44 10.83 -7.86
C LEU A 109 -8.05 12.31 -7.80
N GLU A 110 -7.29 12.75 -6.79
CA GLU A 110 -6.78 14.13 -6.71
C GLU A 110 -5.84 14.47 -7.87
N PHE A 111 -5.07 13.50 -8.36
CA PHE A 111 -4.21 13.68 -9.53
C PHE A 111 -4.95 13.64 -10.87
N GLY A 112 -6.28 13.53 -10.85
CA GLY A 112 -7.12 13.58 -12.05
C GLY A 112 -7.24 12.25 -12.79
N THR A 113 -6.76 11.15 -12.21
CA THR A 113 -6.90 9.82 -12.82
C THR A 113 -8.37 9.39 -12.83
N HIS A 114 -8.80 8.74 -13.92
CA HIS A 114 -10.16 8.21 -14.00
C HIS A 114 -10.44 7.20 -12.86
N ALA A 115 -11.58 7.38 -12.17
CA ALA A 115 -11.92 6.59 -10.97
C ALA A 115 -11.88 5.06 -11.20
N ARG A 116 -12.24 4.61 -12.40
CA ARG A 116 -12.19 3.19 -12.77
C ARG A 116 -10.76 2.65 -12.82
N VAL A 117 -9.83 3.44 -13.34
CA VAL A 117 -8.40 3.08 -13.45
C VAL A 117 -7.73 3.15 -12.07
N ALA A 118 -8.09 4.14 -11.26
CA ALA A 118 -7.62 4.28 -9.89
C ALA A 118 -8.02 3.07 -9.03
N ALA A 119 -9.30 2.66 -9.09
CA ALA A 119 -9.80 1.49 -8.35
C ALA A 119 -9.17 0.16 -8.81
N ALA A 120 -8.97 -0.01 -10.11
CA ALA A 120 -8.28 -1.21 -10.63
C ALA A 120 -6.81 -1.26 -10.17
N THR A 121 -6.13 -0.11 -10.18
CA THR A 121 -4.72 0.00 -9.78
C THR A 121 -4.53 -0.24 -8.29
N SER A 122 -5.39 0.33 -7.44
CA SER A 122 -5.33 0.11 -5.99
C SER A 122 -5.62 -1.34 -5.64
N GLY A 123 -6.65 -1.96 -6.23
CA GLY A 123 -6.98 -3.37 -6.00
C GLY A 123 -5.83 -4.31 -6.37
N PHE A 124 -5.16 -4.05 -7.50
CA PHE A 124 -3.96 -4.79 -7.90
C PHE A 124 -2.81 -4.62 -6.88
N LEU A 125 -2.57 -3.39 -6.40
CA LEU A 125 -1.54 -3.14 -5.40
C LEU A 125 -1.83 -3.84 -4.06
N ILE A 126 -3.09 -3.80 -3.60
CA ILE A 126 -3.53 -4.48 -2.39
C ILE A 126 -3.29 -5.99 -2.52
N PHE A 127 -3.62 -6.59 -3.66
CA PHE A 127 -3.40 -8.02 -3.89
C PHE A 127 -1.92 -8.41 -3.72
N PHE A 128 -1.01 -7.66 -4.34
CA PHE A 128 0.43 -7.96 -4.23
C PHE A 128 0.95 -7.69 -2.82
N SER A 129 0.61 -6.56 -2.20
CA SER A 129 1.07 -6.22 -0.86
C SER A 129 0.57 -7.21 0.19
N THR A 130 -0.72 -7.58 0.13
CA THR A 130 -1.29 -8.56 1.06
C THR A 130 -0.71 -9.95 0.85
N SER A 131 -0.45 -10.38 -0.40
CA SER A 131 0.23 -11.65 -0.64
C SER A 131 1.65 -11.70 -0.05
N SER A 132 2.40 -10.60 -0.15
CA SER A 132 3.74 -10.49 0.45
C SER A 132 3.65 -10.52 1.98
N ASN A 133 2.68 -9.81 2.57
CA ASN A 133 2.45 -9.83 4.01
C ASN A 133 2.06 -11.21 4.54
N VAL A 134 1.20 -11.96 3.83
CA VAL A 134 0.84 -13.33 4.23
C VAL A 134 2.08 -14.22 4.25
N VAL A 135 2.92 -14.17 3.21
CA VAL A 135 4.19 -14.90 3.19
C VAL A 135 5.07 -14.49 4.37
N HIS A 136 5.19 -13.18 4.64
CA HIS A 136 5.97 -12.66 5.76
C HIS A 136 5.49 -13.20 7.11
N TYR A 137 4.19 -13.13 7.41
CA TYR A 137 3.66 -13.58 8.70
C TYR A 137 3.69 -15.11 8.87
N LEU A 138 3.59 -15.86 7.76
CA LEU A 138 3.79 -17.31 7.75
C LEU A 138 5.24 -17.69 8.03
N VAL A 139 6.20 -17.01 7.40
CA VAL A 139 7.63 -17.21 7.64
C VAL A 139 8.00 -16.82 9.08
N ALA A 140 7.47 -15.70 9.58
CA ALA A 140 7.77 -15.23 10.94
C ALA A 140 7.19 -16.13 12.05
N GLY A 141 6.46 -17.20 11.73
CA GLY A 141 5.84 -18.11 12.69
C GLY A 141 4.74 -17.48 13.56
N THR A 142 4.37 -16.23 13.27
CA THR A 142 3.40 -15.45 14.07
C THR A 142 1.94 -15.84 13.80
N ILE A 143 1.67 -16.43 12.63
CA ILE A 143 0.37 -17.00 12.30
C ILE A 143 0.49 -18.50 12.42
N GLU A 144 -0.10 -19.09 13.46
CA GLU A 144 -0.45 -20.50 13.39
C GLU A 144 -1.43 -20.66 12.22
N PRO A 145 -1.16 -21.53 11.23
CA PRO A 145 -2.01 -21.71 10.06
C PRO A 145 -3.29 -22.45 10.45
N PHE A 146 -4.13 -21.80 11.26
CA PHE A 146 -5.46 -22.28 11.56
C PHE A 146 -6.33 -22.04 10.33
N LEU A 147 -6.46 -23.09 9.53
CA LEU A 147 -7.18 -23.07 8.25
C LEU A 147 -8.61 -22.49 8.40
N GLY A 148 -9.24 -22.64 9.57
CA GLY A 148 -10.55 -22.07 9.88
C GLY A 148 -10.57 -20.54 10.03
N TYR A 149 -9.51 -19.93 10.58
CA TYR A 149 -9.43 -18.48 10.74
C TYR A 149 -9.16 -17.81 9.39
N GLY A 150 -8.23 -18.36 8.60
CA GLY A 150 -7.97 -17.89 7.23
C GLY A 150 -9.21 -18.02 6.34
N ALA A 151 -9.91 -19.17 6.39
CA ALA A 151 -11.12 -19.39 5.61
C ALA A 151 -12.27 -18.46 6.02
N SER A 152 -12.49 -18.24 7.31
CA SER A 152 -13.53 -17.31 7.79
C SER A 152 -13.24 -15.87 7.36
N CYS A 153 -12.01 -15.38 7.55
CA CYS A 153 -11.60 -14.06 7.07
C CYS A 153 -11.77 -13.91 5.55
N PHE A 154 -11.40 -14.94 4.78
CA PHE A 154 -11.60 -14.95 3.33
C PHE A 154 -13.09 -14.88 2.95
N LEU A 155 -13.94 -15.65 3.62
CA LEU A 155 -15.39 -15.64 3.37
C LEU A 155 -16.02 -14.28 3.72
N PHE A 156 -15.67 -13.68 4.86
CA PHE A 156 -16.14 -12.35 5.24
C PHE A 156 -15.65 -11.27 4.25
N ALA A 157 -14.39 -11.33 3.85
CA ALA A 157 -13.82 -10.40 2.87
C ALA A 157 -14.49 -10.55 1.49
N MET A 158 -14.73 -11.79 1.04
CA MET A 158 -15.38 -12.06 -0.24
C MET A 158 -16.85 -11.64 -0.23
N ALA A 159 -17.57 -11.93 0.86
CA ALA A 159 -18.95 -11.48 1.05
C ALA A 159 -19.03 -9.95 1.09
N GLY A 160 -18.14 -9.30 1.86
CA GLY A 160 -18.07 -7.83 1.94
C GLY A 160 -17.78 -7.18 0.59
N SER A 161 -16.80 -7.70 -0.15
CA SER A 161 -16.45 -7.23 -1.50
C SER A 161 -17.62 -7.37 -2.48
N LEU A 162 -18.30 -8.52 -2.48
CA LEU A 162 -19.45 -8.76 -3.33
C LEU A 162 -20.62 -7.83 -2.98
N CYS A 163 -20.91 -7.67 -1.68
CA CYS A 163 -21.90 -6.70 -1.20
C CYS A 163 -21.55 -5.28 -1.63
N GLY A 164 -20.28 -4.87 -1.56
CA GLY A 164 -19.81 -3.56 -2.03
C GLY A 164 -20.01 -3.35 -3.53
N LEU A 165 -19.70 -4.36 -4.35
CA LEU A 165 -19.93 -4.35 -5.81
C LEU A 165 -21.41 -4.24 -6.17
N LEU A 166 -22.25 -5.05 -5.54
CA LEU A 166 -23.70 -5.04 -5.76
C LEU A 166 -24.34 -3.73 -5.29
N ALA A 167 -23.96 -3.25 -4.10
CA ALA A 167 -24.43 -1.98 -3.57
C ALA A 167 -23.98 -0.79 -4.43
N GLY A 168 -22.74 -0.78 -4.90
CA GLY A 168 -22.22 0.27 -5.78
C GLY A 168 -22.96 0.38 -7.12
N ASN A 169 -23.52 -0.71 -7.64
CA ASN A 169 -24.31 -0.70 -8.86
C ASN A 169 -25.76 -0.22 -8.66
N THR A 170 -26.25 -0.11 -7.41
CA THR A 170 -27.60 0.41 -7.16
C THR A 170 -27.70 1.91 -7.43
N ARG A 171 -28.86 2.33 -7.96
CA ARG A 171 -29.14 3.74 -8.32
C ARG A 171 -29.04 4.70 -7.13
N TYR A 172 -29.30 4.20 -5.92
CA TYR A 172 -29.22 4.96 -4.67
C TYR A 172 -27.78 5.39 -4.34
N VAL A 173 -26.84 4.44 -4.36
CA VAL A 173 -25.41 4.72 -4.05
C VAL A 173 -24.76 5.57 -5.14
N ARG A 174 -25.12 5.33 -6.42
CA ARG A 174 -24.61 6.13 -7.54
C ARG A 174 -24.97 7.62 -7.44
N ASN A 175 -26.15 7.93 -6.89
CA ASN A 175 -26.62 9.31 -6.72
C ASN A 175 -26.05 9.99 -5.47
N HIS A 176 -25.49 9.22 -4.52
CA HIS A 176 -24.99 9.71 -3.24
C HIS A 176 -23.54 9.24 -3.01
N SER A 177 -22.63 9.66 -3.90
CA SER A 177 -21.21 9.28 -3.84
C SER A 177 -20.51 9.66 -2.52
N TYR A 178 -21.03 10.65 -1.79
CA TYR A 178 -20.54 11.03 -0.46
C TYR A 178 -20.70 9.92 0.58
N LEU A 179 -21.65 8.98 0.40
CA LEU A 179 -21.83 7.86 1.32
C LEU A 179 -20.63 6.93 1.34
N ILE A 180 -19.99 6.69 0.20
CA ILE A 180 -18.78 5.86 0.11
C ILE A 180 -17.64 6.52 0.88
N ILE A 181 -17.43 7.82 0.65
CA ILE A 181 -16.39 8.59 1.35
C ILE A 181 -16.65 8.58 2.86
N PHE A 182 -17.90 8.77 3.28
CA PHE A 182 -18.28 8.76 4.69
C PHE A 182 -18.05 7.39 5.34
N LEU A 183 -18.39 6.29 4.66
CA LEU A 183 -18.16 4.93 5.16
C LEU A 183 -16.67 4.60 5.28
N VAL A 184 -15.86 4.95 4.28
CA VAL A 184 -14.40 4.77 4.33
C VAL A 184 -13.79 5.62 5.45
N ALA A 185 -14.19 6.90 5.56
CA ALA A 185 -13.72 7.78 6.62
C ALA A 185 -14.07 7.24 8.02
N LEU A 186 -15.30 6.73 8.20
CA LEU A 186 -15.73 6.10 9.46
C LEU A 186 -14.92 4.85 9.78
N ALA A 187 -14.66 3.99 8.79
CA ALA A 187 -13.86 2.79 8.97
C ALA A 187 -12.40 3.11 9.36
N LEU A 188 -11.82 4.14 8.73
CA LEU A 188 -10.49 4.65 9.08
C LEU A 188 -10.47 5.23 10.50
N LEU A 189 -11.48 6.02 10.87
CA LEU A 189 -11.64 6.56 12.22
C LEU A 189 -11.78 5.46 13.27
N ALA A 190 -12.62 4.46 13.01
CA ALA A 190 -12.82 3.33 13.92
C ALA A 190 -11.51 2.54 14.10
N SER A 191 -10.79 2.27 13.01
CA SER A 191 -9.49 1.59 13.05
C SER A 191 -8.47 2.39 13.86
N ALA A 192 -8.39 3.71 13.63
CA ALA A 192 -7.50 4.59 14.37
C ALA A 192 -7.85 4.63 15.88
N LEU A 193 -9.14 4.71 16.22
CA LEU A 193 -9.60 4.68 17.61
C LEU A 193 -9.26 3.36 18.30
N LEU A 194 -9.48 2.22 17.63
CA LEU A 194 -9.13 0.90 18.17
C LEU A 194 -7.63 0.77 18.46
N LEU A 195 -6.79 1.29 17.56
CA LEU A 195 -5.34 1.32 17.75
C LEU A 195 -4.94 2.20 18.92
N VAL A 196 -5.57 3.37 19.08
CA VAL A 196 -5.31 4.26 20.21
C VAL A 196 -5.73 3.60 21.53
N VAL A 197 -6.91 2.97 21.57
CA VAL A 197 -7.39 2.26 22.76
C VAL A 197 -6.47 1.09 23.13
N ARG A 198 -6.07 0.27 22.17
CA ARG A 198 -5.09 -0.81 22.41
C ARG A 198 -3.71 -0.27 22.79
N GLY A 199 -3.30 0.83 22.16
CA GLY A 199 -2.03 1.48 22.43
C GLY A 199 -1.94 1.99 23.86
N PHE A 200 -3.04 2.50 24.41
CA PHE A 200 -3.10 2.91 25.82
C PHE A 200 -3.20 1.74 26.80
N SER A 201 -3.69 0.56 26.39
CA SER A 201 -3.87 -0.58 27.30
C SER A 201 -2.65 -1.48 27.45
N GLU A 202 -1.76 -1.54 26.45
CA GLU A 202 -0.66 -2.54 26.43
C GLU A 202 0.75 -1.97 26.19
N ILE A 203 0.92 -0.68 25.86
CA ILE A 203 2.25 -0.15 25.52
C ILE A 203 2.90 0.56 26.71
N ASP A 204 3.77 -0.15 27.42
CA ASP A 204 4.82 0.48 28.22
C ASP A 204 5.88 1.04 27.27
N TRP A 205 5.90 2.36 27.07
CA TRP A 205 6.85 3.04 26.20
C TRP A 205 8.27 3.04 26.80
N THR A 206 8.96 1.91 26.71
CA THR A 206 10.38 1.83 27.07
C THR A 206 11.24 2.18 25.86
N TRP A 207 11.85 3.37 25.88
CA TRP A 207 12.78 3.84 24.83
C TRP A 207 14.10 3.03 24.74
N GLY A 208 14.32 2.07 25.63
CA GLY A 208 15.55 1.26 25.73
C GLY A 208 15.60 -0.02 24.88
N GLY A 209 14.54 -0.33 24.12
CA GLY A 209 14.46 -1.59 23.36
C GLY A 209 15.06 -1.55 21.95
N PHE A 210 15.47 -0.37 21.46
CA PHE A 210 15.89 -0.24 20.06
C PHE A 210 17.32 -0.73 19.79
N CYS A 211 18.20 -0.76 20.81
CA CYS A 211 19.45 -1.53 20.91
C CYS A 211 19.93 -1.47 22.39
N PRO A 212 20.27 -2.58 23.06
CA PRO A 212 21.10 -2.53 24.27
C PRO A 212 22.57 -2.21 23.96
#